data_AF-A0AAV0LQV6-F1
#
_entry.id   AF-A0AAV0LQV6-F1
#
_cell.length_a   1.000
_cell.length_b   1.000
_cell.length_c   1.000
_cell.angle_alpha   90.00
_cell.angle_beta   90.00
_cell.angle_gamma   90.00
#
_symmetry.space_group_name_H-M   'P 1'
#
loop_
_entity.id
_entity.type
_entity.pdbx_description
1 polymer ?
#
loop_
_entity_poly.entity_id
_entity_poly.type
_entity_poly.pdbx_seq_one_letter_code
_entity_poly.pdbx_strand_id
1 'polypeptide(L)' 'MLYSKDQNVASRVGHKVLDDGTRVRYLIKTGEIIDTAENWKKLKEASQKGEAVEAAAAA' A
#
# COMPACT_ATOMS: atom_id res chain seq x y z
N MET A 1 -6.19 -10.36 6.58
CA MET A 1 -6.00 -10.78 5.17
C MET A 1 -6.16 -9.55 4.29
N LEU A 2 -5.36 -9.40 3.24
CA LEU A 2 -5.50 -8.30 2.28
C LEU A 2 -6.33 -8.75 1.08
N TYR A 3 -7.02 -7.81 0.45
CA TYR A 3 -7.93 -8.06 -0.67
C TYR A 3 -7.30 -7.59 -1.97
N SER A 4 -7.18 -8.49 -2.94
CA SER A 4 -6.85 -8.13 -4.32
C SER A 4 -8.12 -7.59 -4.99
N LYS A 5 -8.09 -6.32 -5.42
CA LYS A 5 -9.20 -5.73 -6.17
C LYS A 5 -9.26 -6.26 -7.59
N ASP A 6 -8.10 -6.56 -8.18
CA ASP A 6 -8.00 -7.03 -9.55
C ASP A 6 -8.62 -8.42 -9.71
N GLN A 7 -8.35 -9.32 -8.75
CA GLN A 7 -8.85 -10.70 -8.80
C GLN A 7 -10.06 -10.94 -7.89
N ASN A 8 -10.51 -9.94 -7.12
CA ASN A 8 -11.58 -10.05 -6.14
C ASN A 8 -11.40 -11.17 -5.11
N VAL A 9 -10.16 -11.38 -4.65
CA VAL A 9 -9.81 -12.47 -3.71
C VAL A 9 -9.12 -11.93 -2.48
N ALA A 10 -9.59 -12.37 -1.31
CA ALA A 10 -8.88 -12.22 -0.05
C ALA A 10 -7.75 -13.24 0.07
N SER A 11 -6.56 -12.75 0.40
CA SER A 11 -5.34 -13.54 0.51
C SER A 11 -4.50 -13.22 1.74
N ARG A 12 -3.63 -14.16 2.10
CA ARG A 12 -2.55 -13.94 3.06
C ARG A 12 -1.37 -13.26 2.36
N VAL A 13 -0.51 -12.65 3.15
CA VAL A 13 0.63 -11.89 2.67
C VAL A 13 1.92 -12.65 2.91
N GLY A 14 2.77 -12.71 1.90
CA GLY A 14 4.14 -13.21 1.97
C GLY A 14 5.14 -12.08 1.78
N HIS A 15 6.42 -12.36 2.07
CA HIS A 15 7.53 -11.46 1.75
C HIS A 15 8.35 -12.06 0.62
N LYS A 16 8.71 -11.24 -0.36
CA LYS A 16 9.60 -11.62 -1.47
C LYS A 16 10.70 -10.58 -1.59
N VAL A 17 11.90 -11.03 -1.96
CA VAL A 17 13.00 -10.14 -2.36
C VAL A 17 12.95 -10.05 -3.89
N LEU A 18 12.89 -8.83 -4.41
CA LEU A 18 12.98 -8.55 -5.84
C LEU A 18 14.45 -8.58 -6.29
N ASP A 19 14.67 -8.64 -7.60
CA ASP A 19 16.02 -8.71 -8.18
C ASP A 19 16.84 -7.44 -7.88
N ASP A 20 16.16 -6.32 -7.63
CA ASP A 20 16.74 -5.05 -7.16
C ASP A 20 17.17 -5.08 -5.67
N GLY A 21 17.10 -6.25 -5.01
CA GLY A 21 17.44 -6.44 -3.59
C GLY A 21 16.39 -5.92 -2.59
N THR A 22 15.30 -5.33 -3.08
CA THR A 22 14.25 -4.75 -2.22
C THR A 22 13.30 -5.85 -1.72
N ARG A 23 13.02 -5.85 -0.41
CA ARG A 23 12.02 -6.74 0.19
C ARG A 23 10.63 -6.11 0.11
N VAL A 24 9.71 -6.79 -0.56
CA VAL A 24 8.32 -6.36 -0.76
C VAL A 24 7.34 -7.38 -0.20
N ARG A 25 6.15 -6.92 0.19
CA ARG A 25 5.02 -7.79 0.51
C ARG A 25 4.20 -8.10 -0.73
N TYR A 26 3.75 -9.35 -0.84
CA TYR A 26 2.91 -9.81 -1.94
C TYR A 26 1.76 -10.69 -1.45
N LEU A 27 0.67 -10.75 -2.21
CA LEU A 27 -0.44 -11.64 -1.95
C LEU A 27 -0.10 -13.05 -2.40
N ILE A 28 -0.13 -14.02 -1.48
CA ILE A 28 0.35 -15.39 -1.76
C ILE A 28 -0.49 -16.09 -2.84
N LYS A 29 -1.79 -15.79 -2.89
CA LYS A 29 -2.71 -16.41 -3.86
C LYS A 29 -2.63 -15.80 -5.26
N THR A 30 -2.38 -14.50 -5.37
CA THR A 30 -2.48 -13.76 -6.65
C THR A 30 -1.11 -13.35 -7.19
N GLY A 31 -0.08 -13.34 -6.34
CA GLY A 31 1.25 -12.85 -6.67
C GLY A 31 1.38 -11.32 -6.69
N GLU A 32 0.30 -10.59 -6.42
CA GLU A 32 0.24 -9.13 -6.50
C GLU A 32 1.13 -8.48 -5.44
N ILE A 33 1.98 -7.54 -5.85
CA ILE A 33 2.88 -6.79 -4.96
C ILE A 33 2.11 -5.62 -4.35
N ILE A 34 2.14 -5.53 -3.03
CA ILE A 34 1.36 -4.54 -2.26
C ILE A 34 2.18 -3.26 -2.06
N ASP A 35 3.46 -3.42 -1.76
CA ASP A 35 4.35 -2.32 -1.40
C ASP A 35 5.05 -1.78 -2.65
N THR A 36 4.52 -0.70 -3.20
CA THR A 36 5.15 0.06 -4.29
C THR A 36 5.63 1.41 -3.80
N ALA A 37 6.72 1.92 -4.37
CA ALA A 37 7.26 3.25 -4.04
C ALA A 37 6.23 4.37 -4.27
N GLU A 38 5.36 4.20 -5.27
CA GLU A 38 4.29 5.15 -5.59
C GLU A 38 3.20 5.17 -4.52
N ASN A 39 2.82 4.02 -3.98
CA ASN A 39 1.82 3.94 -2.92
C ASN A 39 2.28 4.68 -1.66
N TRP A 40 3.58 4.60 -1.32
CA TRP A 40 4.13 5.37 -0.21
C TRP A 40 4.05 6.89 -0.43
N LYS A 41 4.42 7.37 -1.63
CA LYS A 41 4.30 8.80 -1.97
C LYS A 41 2.85 9.27 -1.89
N LYS A 42 1.92 8.51 -2.47
CA LYS A 42 0.48 8.79 -2.42
C LYS A 42 -0.05 8.85 -0.99
N LEU A 43 0.35 7.91 -0.12
CA LEU A 43 -0.02 7.91 1.30
C LEU A 43 0.51 9.15 2.02
N LYS A 44 1.78 9.52 1.81
CA LYS A 44 2.38 10.70 2.44
C LYS A 44 1.72 12.01 1.99
N GLU A 45 1.36 12.12 0.72
CA GLU A 45 0.62 13.27 0.18
C GLU A 45 -0.81 13.33 0.71
N ALA A 46 -1.49 12.19 0.82
CA ALA A 46 -2.82 12.09 1.39
C ALA A 46 -2.85 12.45 2.89
N SER A 47 -1.86 12.00 3.67
CA SER A 47 -1.72 12.37 5.09
C SER A 47 -1.49 13.86 5.29
N GLN A 48 -0.59 14.47 4.49
CA GLN A 48 -0.35 15.91 4.55
C GLN A 48 -1.59 16.75 4.17
N LYS A 49 -2.38 16.28 3.19
CA LYS A 49 -3.67 16.91 2.87
C LYS A 49 -4.71 16.71 3.96
N GLY A 50 -4.74 15.54 4.60
CA GLY A 50 -5.64 15.25 5.72
C GLY A 50 -5.38 16.17 6.91
N GLU A 51 -4.12 16.31 7.33
CA GLU A 51 -3.71 17.20 8.43
C GLU A 51 -4.01 18.68 8.13
N ALA A 52 -3.83 19.12 6.88
CA ALA A 52 -4.16 20.50 6.50
C ALA A 52 -5.67 20.79 6.54
N VAL A 53 -6.52 19.79 6.23
CA VAL A 53 -7.98 19.93 6.28
C VAL A 53 -8.49 19.87 7.71
N GLU A 54 -7.91 19.02 8.56
CA GLU A 54 -8.24 18.95 9.99
C GLU A 54 -7.82 20.22 10.74
N ALA A 55 -6.65 20.79 10.44
CA ALA A 55 -6.20 22.05 11.01
C ALA A 55 -7.04 23.26 10.57
N ALA A 56 -7.58 23.25 9.35
CA ALA A 56 -8.45 24.32 8.85
C ALA A 56 -9.90 24.20 9.36
N ALA A 57 -10.36 23.01 9.74
CA ALA A 57 -11.68 22.79 10.29
C ALA A 57 -11.77 23.07 11.80
N ALA A 58 -10.63 23.18 12.49
CA ALA A 58 -10.53 23.46 13.92
C ALA A 58 -10.30 24.94 14.27
N ALA A 59 -10.33 25.85 13.29
CA ALA A 59 -10.15 27.31 13.42
C ALA A 59 -11.43 28.07 13.08
#